data_AF-A0A7G6YCT4-F1
#
_entry.id   AF-A0A7G6YCT4-F1
#
_cell.length_a   1.000
_cell.length_b   1.000
_cell.length_c   1.000
_cell.angle_alpha   90.00
_cell.angle_beta   90.00
_cell.angle_gamma   90.00
#
_symmetry.space_group_name_H-M   'P 1'
#
loop_
_entity.id
_entity.type
_entity.pdbx_description
1 polymer ?
#
loop_
_entity_poly.entity_id
_entity_poly.type
_entity_poly.pdbx_seq_one_letter_code
_entity_poly.pdbx_strand_id
1 'polypeptide(L)' 'MRPKTFFVLLVIATAYLLGARAGRERYDQIVESVTAFWNNPDVKKARKQAKKQAEKARKRYA' A
#
# COMPACT_ATOMS: atom_id res chain seq x y z
N MET A 1 4.08 24.82 34.86
CA MET A 1 5.05 24.66 33.75
C MET A 1 5.25 26.00 33.05
N ARG A 2 6.44 26.31 32.56
CA ARG A 2 6.69 27.61 31.90
C ARG A 2 5.99 27.64 30.51
N PRO A 3 5.45 28.77 30.06
CA PRO A 3 4.73 28.85 28.78
C PRO A 3 5.61 28.44 27.58
N LYS A 4 6.92 28.71 27.67
CA LYS A 4 7.91 28.30 26.66
C LYS A 4 8.01 26.78 26.49
N THR A 5 7.92 26.00 27.57
CA THR A 5 7.93 24.52 27.49
C THR A 5 6.70 23.96 26.80
N PHE A 6 5.53 24.56 27.02
CA PHE A 6 4.29 24.10 26.37
C PHE A 6 4.34 24.35 24.86
N PHE A 7 4.88 25.50 24.44
CA PHE A 7 5.09 25.82 23.04
C PHE A 7 6.03 24.84 22.34
N VAL A 8 7.16 24.49 22.97
CA VAL A 8 8.10 23.49 22.43
C VAL A 8 7.44 22.13 22.26
N LEU A 9 6.66 21.68 23.25
CA LEU A 9 5.94 20.41 23.15
C LEU A 9 4.91 20.41 22.02
N LEU A 10 4.22 21.52 21.82
CA LEU A 10 3.23 21.67 20.75
C LEU A 10 3.89 21.56 19.36
N VAL A 11 5.02 22.25 19.15
CA VAL A 11 5.79 22.17 17.90
C VAL A 11 6.26 20.74 17.62
N ILE A 12 6.80 20.05 18.64
CA ILE A 12 7.26 18.65 18.49
C ILE A 12 6.09 17.72 18.14
N ALA A 13 4.95 17.86 18.82
CA ALA A 13 3.76 17.05 18.55
C ALA A 13 3.24 17.27 17.13
N THR A 14 3.18 18.52 16.66
CA THR A 14 2.77 18.83 15.29
C THR A 14 3.75 18.28 14.26
N ALA A 15 5.06 18.39 14.48
CA ALA A 15 6.06 17.84 13.58
C ALA A 15 5.95 16.31 13.44
N TYR A 16 5.72 15.59 14.54
CA TYR A 16 5.54 14.15 14.53
C TYR A 16 4.25 13.73 13.79
N LEU A 17 3.14 14.41 14.04
CA LEU A 17 1.85 14.12 13.40
C LEU A 17 1.89 14.37 11.89
N LEU A 18 2.52 15.47 11.46
CA LEU A 18 2.67 15.78 10.04
C LEU A 18 3.60 14.78 9.34
N GLY A 19 4.73 14.40 9.96
CA GLY A 19 5.63 13.38 9.44
C GLY A 19 4.96 12.01 9.29
N ALA A 20 4.19 11.59 10.30
CA ALA A 20 3.43 10.34 10.28
C ALA A 20 2.31 10.34 9.21
N ARG A 21 1.60 11.47 9.06
CA ARG A 21 0.52 11.63 8.08
C ARG A 21 1.04 11.61 6.64
N ALA A 22 2.17 12.28 6.38
CA ALA A 22 2.79 12.31 5.05
C ALA A 22 3.22 10.91 4.57
N GLY A 23 3.70 10.05 5.48
CA GLY A 23 4.04 8.67 5.15
C GLY A 23 2.82 7.81 4.79
N ARG A 24 1.71 7.98 5.52
CA ARG A 24 0.45 7.26 5.30
C ARG A 24 -0.17 7.59 3.95
N GLU A 25 -0.27 8.87 3.61
CA GLU A 25 -0.93 9.30 2.37
C GLU A 25 -0.25 8.72 1.12
N ARG A 26 1.09 8.73 1.10
CA ARG A 26 1.86 8.13 -0.01
C ARG A 26 1.68 6.61 -0.08
N TYR A 27 1.65 5.94 1.07
CA TYR A 27 1.41 4.51 1.15
C TYR A 27 0.01 4.15 0.62
N ASP A 28 -1.01 4.88 1.04
CA ASP A 28 -2.39 4.66 0.64
C ASP A 28 -2.58 4.85 -0.87
N GLN A 29 -1.95 5.87 -1.47
CA GLN A 29 -1.92 6.07 -2.93
C GLN A 29 -1.30 4.87 -3.67
N ILE A 30 -0.19 4.34 -3.16
CA ILE A 30 0.46 3.16 -3.75
C ILE A 30 -0.46 1.95 -3.63
N VAL A 31 -1.03 1.69 -2.45
CA VAL A 31 -1.94 0.56 -2.22
C VAL A 31 -3.16 0.65 -3.14
N GLU A 32 -3.75 1.84 -3.29
CA GLU A 32 -4.88 2.07 -4.19
C GLU A 32 -4.51 1.75 -5.64
N SER A 33 -3.38 2.28 -6.13
CA SER A 33 -2.93 2.03 -7.51
C SER A 33 -2.65 0.55 -7.78
N VAL A 34 -1.98 -0.14 -6.86
CA VAL A 34 -1.70 -1.58 -6.94
C VAL A 34 -3.00 -2.38 -6.90
N THR A 35 -3.91 -2.00 -6.01
CA THR A 35 -5.22 -2.67 -5.87
C THR A 35 -6.06 -2.49 -7.12
N ALA A 36 -6.08 -1.30 -7.72
CA ALA A 36 -6.77 -1.02 -8.97
C ALA A 36 -6.18 -1.84 -10.13
N PHE A 37 -4.84 -1.84 -10.25
CA PHE A 37 -4.14 -2.64 -11.24
C PHE A 37 -4.43 -4.14 -11.10
N TRP A 38 -4.33 -4.68 -9.88
CA TRP A 38 -4.59 -6.09 -9.60
C TRP A 38 -6.05 -6.48 -9.84
N ASN A 39 -6.98 -5.55 -9.63
CA ASN A 39 -8.40 -5.77 -9.82
C ASN A 39 -8.90 -5.54 -11.25
N ASN A 40 -8.07 -5.00 -12.13
CA ASN A 40 -8.39 -4.80 -13.53
C ASN A 40 -8.84 -6.14 -14.19
N PRO A 41 -9.95 -6.15 -14.95
CA PRO A 41 -10.47 -7.37 -15.59
C PRO A 41 -9.45 -8.07 -16.49
N ASP A 42 -8.57 -7.34 -17.17
CA ASP A 42 -7.57 -7.91 -18.05
C ASP A 42 -6.47 -8.64 -17.26
N VAL A 43 -6.01 -8.04 -16.16
CA VAL A 43 -5.05 -8.66 -15.24
C VAL A 43 -5.66 -9.91 -14.59
N LYS A 44 -6.93 -9.84 -14.17
CA LYS A 44 -7.67 -10.99 -13.63
C LYS A 44 -7.74 -12.13 -14.65
N LYS A 45 -8.04 -11.83 -15.92
CA LYS A 45 -8.13 -12.81 -17.00
C LYS A 45 -6.78 -13.45 -17.29
N ALA A 46 -5.72 -12.64 -17.42
CA ALA A 46 -4.35 -13.10 -17.63
C ALA A 46 -3.89 -14.03 -16.50
N ARG A 47 -4.12 -13.63 -15.23
CA ARG A 47 -3.81 -14.47 -14.06
C ARG A 47 -4.54 -15.82 -14.09
N LYS A 48 -5.83 -15.82 -14.45
CA LYS A 48 -6.61 -17.07 -14.57
C LYS A 48 -6.06 -17.97 -15.67
N GLN A 49 -5.66 -17.41 -16.81
CA GLN A 49 -5.04 -18.15 -17.89
C GLN A 49 -3.68 -18.73 -17.48
N ALA A 50 -2.82 -17.93 -16.85
CA ALA A 50 -1.53 -18.39 -16.33
C ALA A 50 -1.70 -19.54 -15.33
N LYS A 51 -2.67 -19.44 -14.41
CA LYS A 51 -3.00 -20.53 -13.48
C LYS A 51 -3.40 -21.81 -14.21
N LYS A 52 -4.29 -21.72 -15.20
CA LYS A 52 -4.71 -22.86 -16.01
C LYS A 52 -3.54 -23.51 -16.77
N GLN A 53 -2.64 -22.70 -17.32
CA GLN A 53 -1.46 -23.20 -18.02
C GLN A 53 -0.52 -23.92 -17.05
N ALA A 54 -0.27 -23.35 -15.88
CA ALA A 54 0.53 -23.98 -14.84
C ALA A 54 -0.08 -25.32 -14.36
N GLU A 55 -1.39 -25.37 -14.16
CA GLU A 55 -2.09 -26.62 -13.83
C GLU A 55 -2.00 -27.66 -14.95
N LYS A 56 -2.14 -27.25 -16.21
CA LYS A 56 -1.99 -28.13 -17.37
C LYS A 56 -0.57 -28.68 -17.49
N ALA A 57 0.44 -27.84 -17.27
CA ALA A 57 1.84 -28.24 -17.25
C ALA A 57 2.08 -29.26 -16.13
N ARG A 58 1.65 -28.95 -14.89
CA ARG A 58 1.75 -29.87 -13.75
C ARG A 58 1.14 -31.24 -14.05
N LYS A 59 -0.07 -31.28 -14.63
CA LYS A 59 -0.74 -32.53 -15.01
C LYS A 59 -0.08 -33.28 -16.16
N ARG A 60 0.68 -32.60 -17.01
CA ARG A 60 1.38 -33.22 -18.14
C ARG A 60 2.74 -33.81 -17.76
N TYR A 61 3.33 -33.32 -16.66
CA TYR A 61 4.62 -33.75 -16.14
C TYR A 61 4.54 -34.47 -14.78
N ALA A 62 3.34 -34.75 -14.29
CA ALA A 62 3.05 -35.64 -13.16
C ALA A 62 2.56 -36.99 -13.70
#